data_AF-A0A316AKK8-F1
#
_entry.id   AF-A0A316AKK8-F1
#
_cell.length_a   1.000
_cell.length_b   1.000
_cell.length_c   1.000
_cell.angle_alpha   90.00
_cell.angle_beta   90.00
_cell.angle_gamma   90.00
#
_symmetry.space_group_name_H-M   'P 1'
#
loop_
_entity.id
_entity.type
_entity.pdbx_description
1 polymer ?
#
loop_
_entity_poly.entity_id
_entity_poly.type
_entity_poly.pdbx_seq_one_letter_code
_entity_poly.pdbx_strand_id
1 'polypeptide(L)'
;MTDYIVLLERLKNEIRQARLQATVSANTEMLSLYWRIGSIILEQEKQQGWGQKVVMRLVSDLKQEFPNMKGISPRNLRYMKSFAAAYPDVSILQEALAKLTWYHHITLLSKVKDPQERFFTSMKPLVRVGHVI
;
A
#
# COMPACT_ATOMS: atom_id res chain seq x y z
N MET A 1 23.99 -34.09 17.99
CA MET A 1 23.21 -32.97 18.56
C MET A 1 23.42 -31.67 17.78
N THR A 2 24.66 -31.36 17.39
CA THR A 2 25.02 -30.20 16.55
C THR A 2 24.33 -30.19 15.18
N ASP A 3 24.26 -31.33 14.48
CA ASP A 3 23.63 -31.41 13.15
C ASP A 3 22.14 -31.05 13.15
N TYR A 4 21.43 -31.43 14.20
CA TYR A 4 20.01 -31.08 14.37
C TYR A 4 19.81 -29.57 14.57
N ILE A 5 20.67 -28.93 15.37
CA ILE A 5 20.59 -27.47 15.60
C ILE A 5 20.86 -26.71 14.29
N VAL A 6 21.87 -27.14 13.52
CA VAL A 6 22.19 -26.54 12.21
C VAL A 6 21.03 -26.73 11.23
N LEU A 7 20.45 -27.93 11.15
CA LEU A 7 19.28 -28.20 10.31
C LEU A 7 18.09 -27.31 10.71
N LEU A 8 17.80 -27.22 12.02
CA LEU A 8 16.69 -26.42 12.54
C LEU A 8 16.86 -24.93 12.21
N GLU A 9 18.06 -24.37 12.39
CA GLU A 9 18.31 -22.96 12.05
C GLU A 9 18.22 -22.71 10.54
N ARG A 10 18.68 -23.65 9.70
CA ARG A 10 18.49 -23.56 8.25
C ARG A 10 17.00 -23.52 7.89
N LEU A 11 16.19 -24.45 8.43
CA LEU A 11 14.74 -24.49 8.15
C LEU A 11 14.03 -23.24 8.65
N LYS A 12 14.38 -22.72 9.83
CA LYS A 12 13.84 -21.44 10.32
C LYS A 12 14.16 -20.29 9.36
N ASN A 13 15.37 -20.25 8.80
CA ASN A 13 15.76 -19.21 7.87
C ASN A 13 15.01 -19.31 6.54
N GLU A 14 14.86 -20.51 5.97
CA GLU A 14 14.02 -20.73 4.78
C GLU A 14 12.58 -20.26 5.01
N ILE A 15 11.97 -20.64 6.13
CA ILE A 15 10.60 -20.22 6.49
C ILE A 15 10.51 -18.70 6.63
N ARG A 16 11.48 -18.05 7.28
CA ARG A 16 11.51 -16.59 7.44
C ARG A 16 11.62 -15.88 6.09
N GLN A 17 12.48 -16.38 5.20
CA GLN A 17 12.67 -15.80 3.86
C GLN A 17 11.40 -15.95 3.02
N ALA A 18 10.80 -17.14 2.98
CA ALA A 18 9.56 -17.38 2.24
C ALA A 18 8.41 -16.49 2.75
N ARG A 19 8.26 -16.33 4.07
CA ARG A 19 7.24 -15.45 4.66
C ARG A 19 7.48 -13.98 4.35
N LEU A 20 8.73 -13.55 4.35
CA LEU A 20 9.09 -12.16 3.98
C LEU A 20 8.74 -11.89 2.52
N GLN A 21 9.12 -12.78 1.61
CA GLN A 21 8.81 -12.65 0.19
C GLN A 21 7.30 -12.60 -0.06
N ALA A 22 6.54 -13.53 0.54
CA ALA A 22 5.08 -13.53 0.43
C ALA A 22 4.45 -12.22 0.94
N THR A 23 4.97 -11.68 2.04
CA THR A 23 4.50 -10.40 2.61
C THR A 23 4.79 -9.23 1.68
N VAL A 24 6.00 -9.17 1.12
CA VAL A 24 6.40 -8.12 0.18
C VAL A 24 5.55 -8.19 -1.09
N SER A 25 5.42 -9.37 -1.70
CA SER A 25 4.60 -9.57 -2.90
C SER A 25 3.13 -9.18 -2.68
N ALA A 26 2.53 -9.60 -1.55
CA ALA A 26 1.17 -9.23 -1.22
C ALA A 26 1.00 -7.71 -0.99
N ASN A 27 1.98 -7.07 -0.35
CA ASN A 27 1.97 -5.62 -0.14
C ASN A 27 2.10 -4.86 -1.47
N THR A 28 2.98 -5.30 -2.36
CA THR A 28 3.13 -4.73 -3.71
C THR A 28 1.82 -4.77 -4.46
N GLU A 29 1.15 -5.93 -4.53
CA GLU A 29 -0.13 -6.06 -5.23
C GLU A 29 -1.24 -5.21 -4.61
N MET A 30 -1.30 -5.15 -3.29
CA MET A 30 -2.26 -4.29 -2.59
C MET A 30 -2.05 -2.80 -2.94
N LEU A 31 -0.79 -2.33 -2.93
CA LEU A 31 -0.47 -0.94 -3.26
C LEU A 31 -0.75 -0.64 -4.73
N SER A 32 -0.41 -1.55 -5.64
CA SER A 32 -0.74 -1.41 -7.06
C SER A 32 -2.25 -1.37 -7.30
N LEU A 33 -3.04 -2.20 -6.59
CA LEU A 33 -4.49 -2.14 -6.65
C LEU A 33 -5.03 -0.80 -6.16
N TYR A 34 -4.54 -0.31 -5.02
CA TYR A 34 -4.98 0.95 -4.44
C TYR A 34 -4.62 2.15 -5.31
N TRP A 35 -3.44 2.13 -5.93
CA TRP A 35 -3.06 3.12 -6.93
C TRP A 35 -4.01 3.08 -8.14
N ARG A 36 -4.28 1.90 -8.72
CA ARG A 36 -5.20 1.75 -9.85
C ARG A 36 -6.61 2.28 -9.54
N ILE A 37 -7.16 1.95 -8.37
CA ILE A 37 -8.45 2.46 -7.91
C ILE A 37 -8.42 3.99 -7.82
N GLY A 38 -7.36 4.55 -7.22
CA GLY A 38 -7.17 5.99 -7.13
C GLY A 38 -7.13 6.68 -8.50
N SER A 39 -6.37 6.12 -9.44
CA SER A 39 -6.25 6.62 -10.82
C SER A 39 -7.58 6.58 -11.57
N ILE A 40 -8.35 5.49 -11.43
CA ILE A 40 -9.70 5.39 -12.02
C ILE A 40 -10.61 6.49 -11.47
N ILE A 41 -10.60 6.72 -10.14
CA ILE A 41 -11.41 7.77 -9.53
C ILE A 41 -10.98 9.16 -10.04
N LEU A 42 -9.68 9.45 -10.11
CA LEU A 42 -9.16 10.72 -10.63
C LEU A 42 -9.63 10.98 -12.08
N GLU A 43 -9.54 9.97 -12.93
CA GLU A 43 -9.93 10.10 -14.33
C GLU A 43 -11.44 10.39 -14.46
N GLN A 44 -12.27 9.68 -13.69
CA GLN A 44 -13.71 9.88 -13.72
C GLN A 44 -14.14 11.23 -13.11
N GLU A 45 -13.45 11.71 -12.06
CA GLU A 45 -13.65 13.07 -11.54
C GLU A 45 -13.37 14.13 -12.62
N LYS A 46 -12.32 13.94 -13.42
CA LYS A 46 -11.94 14.85 -14.50
C LYS A 46 -12.92 14.80 -15.69
N GLN A 47 -13.36 13.61 -16.09
CA GLN A 47 -14.21 13.43 -17.26
C GLN A 47 -15.69 13.75 -17.00
N GLN A 48 -16.20 13.38 -15.82
CA GLN A 48 -17.63 13.39 -15.53
C GLN A 48 -18.01 14.27 -14.33
N GLY A 49 -17.04 14.96 -13.72
CA GLY A 49 -17.30 15.82 -12.56
C GLY A 49 -17.77 15.04 -11.33
N TRP A 50 -17.30 13.81 -11.15
CA TRP A 50 -17.72 12.97 -10.03
C TRP A 50 -17.50 13.67 -8.68
N GLY A 51 -18.60 13.84 -7.95
CA GLY A 51 -18.58 14.41 -6.61
C GLY A 51 -18.60 13.34 -5.52
N GLN A 52 -18.62 13.81 -4.27
CA GLN A 52 -18.65 12.96 -3.07
C GLN A 52 -19.80 11.93 -3.06
N LYS A 53 -20.95 12.25 -3.66
CA LYS A 53 -22.10 11.33 -3.76
C LYS A 53 -21.79 10.08 -4.59
N VAL A 54 -21.07 10.22 -5.71
CA VAL A 54 -20.70 9.09 -6.57
C VAL A 54 -19.71 8.19 -5.85
N VAL A 55 -18.72 8.78 -5.16
CA VAL A 55 -17.76 8.03 -4.35
C VAL A 55 -18.46 7.23 -3.24
N MET A 56 -19.46 7.81 -2.56
CA MET A 56 -20.23 7.10 -1.54
C MET A 56 -21.00 5.90 -2.10
N ARG A 57 -21.59 6.05 -3.30
CA ARG A 57 -22.27 4.96 -4.01
C ARG A 57 -21.28 3.84 -4.38
N LEU A 58 -20.14 4.19 -4.96
CA LEU A 58 -19.07 3.22 -5.27
C LEU A 58 -18.63 2.42 -4.05
N VAL A 59 -18.46 3.08 -2.90
CA VAL A 59 -18.12 2.37 -1.65
C VAL A 59 -19.20 1.36 -1.29
N SER A 60 -20.47 1.73 -1.41
CA SER A 60 -21.60 0.83 -1.11
C SER A 60 -21.58 -0.38 -2.03
N ASP A 61 -21.51 -0.14 -3.34
CA ASP A 61 -21.56 -1.18 -4.37
C ASP A 61 -20.34 -2.13 -4.25
N LEU A 62 -19.14 -1.58 -4.02
CA LEU A 62 -17.92 -2.39 -3.83
C LEU A 62 -17.95 -3.19 -2.52
N LYS A 63 -18.54 -2.68 -1.44
CA LYS A 63 -18.69 -3.44 -0.19
C LYS A 63 -19.67 -4.60 -0.35
N GLN A 64 -20.71 -4.41 -1.15
CA GLN A 64 -21.69 -5.45 -1.44
C GLN A 64 -21.04 -6.60 -2.22
N GLU A 65 -20.23 -6.27 -3.24
CA GLU A 65 -19.52 -7.27 -4.05
C GLU A 65 -18.36 -7.93 -3.29
N PHE A 66 -17.62 -7.16 -2.49
CA PHE A 66 -16.42 -7.62 -1.78
C PHE A 66 -16.54 -7.45 -0.26
N PRO A 67 -17.48 -8.16 0.41
CA PRO A 67 -17.80 -7.94 1.81
C PRO A 67 -16.64 -8.23 2.77
N ASN A 68 -15.73 -9.13 2.37
CA ASN A 68 -14.57 -9.53 3.17
C ASN A 68 -13.32 -8.66 2.90
N MET A 69 -13.36 -7.77 1.90
CA MET A 69 -12.22 -6.94 1.56
C MET A 69 -12.10 -5.76 2.54
N LYS A 70 -11.02 -5.78 3.33
CA LYS A 70 -10.67 -4.66 4.20
C LYS A 70 -10.25 -3.46 3.35
N GLY A 71 -10.49 -2.26 3.87
CA GLY A 71 -10.05 -1.02 3.22
C GLY A 71 -11.06 -0.41 2.24
N ILE A 72 -12.21 -1.04 1.96
CA ILE A 72 -13.27 -0.37 1.19
C ILE A 72 -14.02 0.60 2.14
N SER A 73 -13.69 1.88 2.07
CA SER A 73 -14.38 2.93 2.84
C SER A 73 -14.23 4.29 2.16
N PRO A 74 -15.11 5.28 2.45
CA PRO A 74 -15.02 6.60 1.81
C PRO A 74 -13.73 7.33 2.15
N ARG A 75 -13.19 7.12 3.37
CA ARG A 75 -11.90 7.67 3.76
C ARG A 75 -10.77 7.01 2.97
N ASN A 76 -10.78 5.68 2.87
CA ASN A 76 -9.68 4.98 2.21
C ASN A 76 -9.66 5.17 0.69
N LEU A 77 -10.83 5.27 0.03
CA LEU A 77 -10.89 5.64 -1.39
C LEU A 77 -10.34 7.05 -1.65
N ARG A 78 -10.56 7.99 -0.72
CA ARG A 78 -9.90 9.31 -0.81
C ARG A 78 -8.39 9.19 -0.68
N TYR A 79 -7.88 8.34 0.21
CA TYR A 79 -6.43 8.09 0.29
C TYR A 79 -5.88 7.40 -0.95
N MET A 80 -6.58 6.41 -1.52
CA MET A 80 -6.20 5.79 -2.81
C MET A 80 -6.08 6.85 -3.90
N LYS A 81 -7.05 7.77 -3.97
CA LYS A 81 -7.03 8.92 -4.88
C LYS A 81 -5.82 9.83 -4.66
N SER A 82 -5.59 10.25 -3.41
CA SER A 82 -4.43 11.08 -3.05
C SER A 82 -3.11 10.37 -3.32
N PHE A 83 -3.06 9.06 -3.14
CA PHE A 83 -1.89 8.24 -3.42
C PHE A 83 -1.58 8.21 -4.91
N ALA A 84 -2.58 7.94 -5.76
CA ALA A 84 -2.43 8.01 -7.21
C ALA A 84 -1.99 9.40 -7.69
N ALA A 85 -2.59 10.47 -7.15
CA ALA A 85 -2.22 11.85 -7.49
C ALA A 85 -0.78 12.20 -7.05
N ALA A 86 -0.33 11.67 -5.90
CA ALA A 86 1.00 11.94 -5.37
C ALA A 86 2.11 11.19 -6.12
N TYR A 87 1.78 10.08 -6.78
CA TYR A 87 2.72 9.22 -7.50
C TYR A 87 2.16 8.89 -8.90
N PRO A 88 2.22 9.81 -9.87
CA PRO A 88 1.60 9.60 -11.19
C PRO A 88 2.25 8.49 -12.01
N ASP A 89 3.52 8.17 -11.73
CA ASP A 89 4.26 7.11 -12.38
C ASP A 89 4.21 5.82 -11.54
N VAL A 90 3.55 4.80 -12.09
CA VAL A 90 3.39 3.48 -11.46
C VAL A 90 4.72 2.74 -11.28
N SER A 91 5.74 3.05 -12.08
CA SER A 91 7.06 2.41 -11.98
C SER A 91 7.73 2.68 -10.62
N ILE A 92 7.45 3.83 -10.03
CA ILE A 92 7.92 4.24 -8.69
C ILE A 92 7.40 3.28 -7.60
N LEU A 93 6.26 2.61 -7.81
CA LEU A 93 5.67 1.71 -6.82
C LEU A 93 6.41 0.38 -6.70
N GLN A 94 7.09 -0.08 -7.75
CA GLN A 94 7.56 -1.47 -7.80
C GLN A 94 8.75 -1.77 -6.88
N GLU A 95 9.70 -0.84 -6.71
CA GLU A 95 10.93 -1.13 -5.94
C GLU A 95 11.10 -0.26 -4.68
N ALA A 96 10.66 0.98 -4.75
CA ALA A 96 10.89 1.99 -3.72
C ALA A 96 9.80 1.97 -2.65
N LEU A 97 8.56 2.14 -3.09
CA LEU A 97 7.41 2.36 -2.21
C LEU A 97 6.80 1.06 -1.68
N ALA A 98 7.02 -0.07 -2.38
CA ALA A 98 6.53 -1.39 -1.97
C ALA A 98 7.12 -1.90 -0.64
N LYS A 99 8.20 -1.29 -0.15
CA LYS A 99 8.81 -1.60 1.16
C LYS A 99 8.02 -1.02 2.33
N LEU A 100 7.14 -0.06 2.06
CA LEU A 100 6.28 0.57 3.06
C LEU A 100 4.89 -0.05 3.05
N THR A 101 4.30 -0.22 4.23
CA THR A 101 2.90 -0.64 4.33
C THR A 101 1.97 0.48 3.89
N TRP A 102 0.72 0.14 3.57
CA TRP A 102 -0.31 1.13 3.25
C TRP A 102 -0.49 2.22 4.32
N TYR A 103 -0.36 1.86 5.60
CA TYR A 103 -0.46 2.81 6.71
C TYR A 103 0.66 3.86 6.70
N HIS A 104 1.89 3.44 6.37
CA HIS A 104 3.01 4.36 6.20
C HIS A 104 2.74 5.35 5.06
N HIS A 105 2.19 4.87 3.93
CA HIS A 105 1.81 5.75 2.82
C HIS A 105 0.75 6.78 3.21
N ILE A 106 -0.30 6.37 3.92
CA ILE A 106 -1.30 7.30 4.47
C ILE A 106 -0.64 8.33 5.39
N THR A 107 0.28 7.90 6.26
CA THR A 107 0.99 8.78 7.19
C THR A 107 1.85 9.79 6.43
N LEU A 108 2.58 9.36 5.40
CA LEU A 108 3.39 10.23 4.56
C LEU A 108 2.52 11.25 3.81
N LEU A 109 1.41 10.83 3.19
CA LEU A 109 0.49 11.74 2.50
C LEU A 109 -0.14 12.77 3.44
N SER A 110 -0.41 12.38 4.69
CA SER A 110 -1.03 13.27 5.68
C SER A 110 -0.04 14.24 6.30
N LYS A 111 1.19 13.79 6.61
CA LYS A 111 2.18 14.58 7.37
C LYS A 111 3.23 15.29 6.52
N VAL A 112 3.63 14.72 5.37
CA VAL A 112 4.68 15.29 4.51
C VAL A 112 4.06 15.89 3.27
N LYS A 113 3.94 17.22 3.24
CA LYS A 113 3.25 17.95 2.17
C LYS A 113 4.11 18.11 0.93
N ASP A 114 5.40 18.38 1.12
CA ASP A 114 6.34 18.52 0.01
C ASP A 114 6.50 17.19 -0.75
N PRO A 115 6.25 17.17 -2.08
CA PRO A 115 6.34 15.95 -2.87
C PRO A 115 7.75 15.34 -2.92
N GLN A 116 8.80 16.17 -2.96
CA GLN A 116 10.18 15.68 -3.02
C GLN A 116 10.59 15.07 -1.68
N GLU A 117 10.35 15.76 -0.56
CA GLU A 117 10.61 15.26 0.78
C GLU A 117 9.84 13.96 1.06
N ARG A 118 8.59 13.89 0.61
CA ARG A 118 7.77 12.67 0.73
C ARG A 118 8.38 11.52 -0.05
N PHE A 119 8.81 11.75 -1.29
CA PHE A 119 9.50 10.75 -2.10
C PHE A 119 10.81 10.30 -1.43
N PHE A 120 11.67 11.22 -1.03
CA PHE A 120 12.92 10.89 -0.34
C PHE A 120 12.69 10.10 0.97
N THR A 121 11.69 10.48 1.75
CA THR A 121 11.33 9.76 2.99
C THR A 121 10.87 8.35 2.68
N SER A 122 10.10 8.17 1.61
CA SER A 122 9.61 6.85 1.21
C SER A 122 10.68 5.92 0.63
N MET A 123 11.80 6.48 0.15
CA MET A 123 12.97 5.75 -0.33
C MET A 123 13.90 5.26 0.80
N LYS A 124 13.80 5.84 2.00
CA LYS A 124 14.69 5.48 3.11
C LYS A 124 14.36 4.06 3.59
N PRO A 125 15.36 3.21 3.86
CA PRO A 125 15.11 1.93 4.50
C PRO A 125 14.44 2.19 5.86
N LEU A 126 13.32 1.52 6.11
CA LEU A 126 12.74 1.47 7.45
C LEU A 126 13.78 0.80 8.35
N VAL A 127 14.49 1.59 9.15
CA VAL A 127 15.35 1.06 10.20
C VAL A 127 14.39 0.36 11.16
N ARG A 128 14.43 -0.98 11.19
CA ARG A 128 13.75 -1.77 12.23
C ARG A 128 14.41 -1.43 13.57
N VAL A 129 13.95 -0.37 14.20
CA VAL A 129 13.98 -0.29 15.66
C VAL A 129 12.66 -0.90 16.11
N GLY A 130 12.72 -1.92 16.96
CA GLY A 130 11.54 -2.63 17.43
C GLY A 130 10.46 -1.64 17.91
N HIS A 131 9.22 -1.95 17.53
CA HIS A 131 7.95 -1.27 17.83
C HIS A 131 7.32 -0.52 16.65
N VAL A 132 6.20 -1.13 16.22
CA VAL A 132 4.94 -0.52 15.77
C VAL A 132 5.05 0.88 15.16
N ILE A 133 4.92 0.92 13.83
CA ILE A 133 4.13 1.95 13.14
C ILE A 133 3.24 1.21 12.12
#